data_AF-A0A166S245-F1
#
_entry.id   AF-A0A166S245-F1
#
_cell.length_a   1.000
_cell.length_b   1.000
_cell.length_c   1.000
_cell.angle_alpha   90.00
_cell.angle_beta   90.00
_cell.angle_gamma   90.00
#
_symmetry.space_group_name_H-M   'P 1'
#
loop_
_entity.id
_entity.type
_entity.pdbx_description
1 polymer ?
#
loop_
_entity_poly.entity_id
_entity_poly.type
_entity_poly.pdbx_seq_one_letter_code
_entity_poly.pdbx_strand_id
1 'polypeptide(L)' 'MTTTNSQIASGSDTVAENRCRSCGSFVTRDFARVFGNNENEVFGCLECMTATEVKKGGARAEFVDTSKLVGGREPIR' A
#
# COMPACT_ATOMS: atom_id res chain seq x y z
N MET A 1 -3.37 -26.03 -35.59
CA MET A 1 -3.30 -24.58 -35.31
C MET A 1 -3.60 -24.42 -33.82
N THR A 2 -2.57 -24.17 -33.02
CA THR A 2 -2.67 -24.03 -31.56
C THR A 2 -3.22 -22.65 -31.22
N THR A 3 -4.50 -22.58 -30.84
CA THR A 3 -5.13 -21.33 -30.43
C THR A 3 -4.78 -21.04 -28.98
N THR A 4 -3.77 -20.19 -28.78
CA THR A 4 -3.48 -19.54 -27.49
C THR A 4 -4.62 -18.57 -27.19
N ASN A 5 -5.42 -18.86 -26.15
CA ASN A 5 -6.38 -17.90 -25.61
C ASN A 5 -6.07 -17.71 -24.12
N SER A 6 -5.01 -16.94 -23.86
CA SER A 6 -4.60 -16.50 -22.53
C SER A 6 -5.59 -15.43 -22.05
N GLN A 7 -6.69 -15.88 -21.46
CA GLN A 7 -7.65 -15.06 -20.74
C GLN A 7 -6.99 -14.55 -19.45
N ILE A 8 -6.13 -13.54 -19.58
CA ILE A 8 -5.61 -12.79 -18.45
C ILE A 8 -6.72 -11.85 -18.00
N ALA A 9 -7.43 -12.29 -16.96
CA ALA A 9 -8.13 -11.50 -15.95
C ALA A 9 -8.90 -10.28 -16.48
N SER A 10 -10.03 -10.52 -17.15
CA SER A 10 -11.14 -9.55 -17.18
C SER A 10 -11.81 -9.52 -15.80
N GLY A 11 -11.15 -8.86 -14.84
CA GLY A 11 -11.77 -8.42 -13.60
C GLY A 11 -12.29 -7.01 -13.80
N SER A 12 -13.53 -6.89 -14.28
CA SER A 12 -14.31 -5.65 -14.23
C SER A 12 -14.71 -5.36 -12.79
N ASP A 13 -13.71 -5.18 -11.93
CA ASP A 13 -13.88 -4.44 -10.71
C ASP A 13 -13.80 -2.98 -11.13
N THR A 14 -14.75 -2.17 -10.69
CA THR A 14 -14.55 -0.73 -10.70
C THR A 14 -13.16 -0.48 -10.14
N VAL A 15 -12.24 -0.07 -11.00
CA VAL A 15 -10.95 0.51 -10.62
C VAL A 15 -11.35 1.84 -9.99
N ALA A 16 -11.98 1.79 -8.81
CA ALA A 16 -11.85 2.85 -7.83
C ALA A 16 -10.34 3.04 -7.79
N GLU A 17 -9.91 4.17 -8.32
CA GLU A 17 -8.52 4.46 -8.63
C GLU A 17 -7.74 4.43 -7.33
N ASN A 18 -7.36 3.23 -6.90
CA ASN A 18 -6.58 2.98 -5.71
C ASN A 18 -5.20 3.50 -6.10
N ARG A 19 -5.00 4.78 -5.86
CA ARG A 19 -3.77 5.51 -6.12
C ARG A 19 -3.21 5.92 -4.79
N CYS A 20 -1.90 5.90 -4.71
CA CYS A 20 -1.19 6.48 -3.59
C CYS A 20 -1.53 7.98 -3.52
N ARG A 21 -2.06 8.47 -2.40
CA ARG A 21 -2.34 9.90 -2.20
C ARG A 21 -1.07 10.73 -2.06
N SER A 22 0.06 10.13 -1.65
CA SER A 22 1.34 10.83 -1.53
C SER A 22 2.04 11.03 -2.88
N CYS A 23 2.08 10.00 -3.75
CA CYS A 23 2.83 10.07 -5.02
C CYS A 23 1.99 9.89 -6.29
N GLY A 24 0.71 9.56 -6.18
CA GLY A 24 -0.19 9.33 -7.33
C GLY A 24 0.00 7.99 -8.05
N SER A 25 0.96 7.16 -7.61
CA SER A 25 1.24 5.87 -8.24
C SER A 25 0.07 4.90 -8.09
N PHE A 26 -0.08 4.00 -9.06
CA PHE A 26 -1.12 2.98 -9.06
C PHE A 26 -0.85 1.93 -7.99
N VAL A 27 -1.86 1.61 -7.17
CA VAL A 27 -1.81 0.52 -6.19
C VAL A 27 -2.96 -0.44 -6.42
N THR A 28 -2.73 -1.73 -6.13
CA THR A 28 -3.78 -2.74 -6.29
C THR A 28 -4.81 -2.64 -5.17
N ARG A 29 -6.04 -3.12 -5.43
CA ARG A 29 -7.07 -3.23 -4.40
C ARG A 29 -6.61 -4.09 -3.23
N ASP A 30 -5.88 -5.17 -3.49
CA ASP A 30 -5.34 -6.03 -2.43
C ASP A 30 -4.32 -5.29 -1.55
N PHE A 31 -3.51 -4.41 -2.15
CA PHE A 31 -2.61 -3.55 -1.41
C PHE A 31 -3.38 -2.58 -0.51
N ALA A 32 -4.37 -1.89 -1.07
CA ALA A 32 -5.24 -0.97 -0.34
C ALA A 32 -6.03 -1.67 0.79
N ARG A 33 -6.40 -2.93 0.61
CA ARG A 33 -7.08 -3.73 1.61
C ARG A 33 -6.19 -4.09 2.80
N VAL A 34 -4.91 -4.35 2.58
CA VAL A 34 -3.97 -4.78 3.63
C VAL A 34 -3.28 -3.60 4.30
N PHE A 35 -2.95 -2.57 3.53
CA PHE A 35 -2.11 -1.46 3.96
C PHE A 35 -2.82 -0.10 3.98
N GLY A 36 -3.99 0.01 3.36
CA GLY A 36 -4.79 1.23 3.37
C GLY A 36 -5.55 1.44 4.69
N ASN A 37 -6.34 2.51 4.73
CA ASN A 37 -7.22 2.83 5.84
C ASN A 37 -8.55 2.04 5.76
N ASN A 38 -9.48 2.32 6.67
CA ASN A 38 -10.81 1.68 6.69
C ASN A 38 -11.65 1.95 5.43
N GLU A 39 -11.27 2.95 4.63
CA GLU A 39 -11.91 3.33 3.37
C GLU A 39 -11.13 2.83 2.14
N ASN A 40 -10.13 1.97 2.35
CA ASN A 40 -9.21 1.48 1.32
C ASN A 40 -8.40 2.58 0.62
N GLU A 41 -8.18 3.73 1.29
CA GLU A 41 -7.26 4.75 0.80
C GLU A 41 -5.83 4.44 1.23
N VAL A 42 -4.89 4.66 0.31
CA VAL A 42 -3.46 4.44 0.52
C VAL A 42 -2.74 5.77 0.44
N PHE A 43 -2.13 6.18 1.55
CA PHE A 43 -1.30 7.38 1.61
C PHE A 43 0.16 7.08 1.24
N GLY A 44 0.61 5.84 1.38
CA GLY A 44 1.99 5.45 1.09
C GLY A 44 2.08 4.11 0.36
N CYS A 45 2.80 4.08 -0.75
CA CYS A 45 3.01 2.87 -1.56
C CYS A 45 4.49 2.48 -1.60
N LEU A 46 4.79 1.31 -2.16
CA LEU A 46 6.18 0.80 -2.27
C LEU A 46 7.06 1.61 -3.23
N GLU A 47 6.48 2.47 -4.07
CA GLU A 47 7.23 3.36 -4.96
C GLU A 47 7.75 4.60 -4.22
N CYS A 48 7.04 5.08 -3.20
CA CYS A 48 7.38 6.31 -2.48
C CYS A 48 7.80 6.09 -1.02
N MET A 49 7.60 4.88 -0.49
CA MET A 49 7.97 4.47 0.87
C MET A 49 8.64 3.10 0.84
N THR A 50 9.46 2.83 1.85
CA THR A 50 10.06 1.50 1.99
C THR A 50 9.03 0.48 2.47
N ALA A 51 9.21 -0.79 2.08
CA ALA A 51 8.36 -1.89 2.55
C ALA A 51 8.28 -1.98 4.09
N THR A 52 9.36 -1.58 4.78
CA THR A 52 9.40 -1.52 6.25
C THR A 52 8.45 -0.47 6.81
N GLU A 53 8.39 0.73 6.23
CA GLU A 53 7.49 1.79 6.68
C GLU A 53 6.03 1.47 6.36
N VAL A 54 5.76 0.92 5.18
CA VAL A 54 4.44 0.41 4.80
C VAL A 54 3.95 -0.65 5.80
N LYS A 55 4.81 -1.64 6.14
CA LYS A 55 4.49 -2.69 7.12
C LYS A 55 4.30 -2.16 8.54
N LYS A 56 5.02 -1.11 8.93
CA LYS A 56 4.80 -0.40 10.20
C LYS A 56 3.47 0.38 10.23
N GLY A 57 2.76 0.44 9.10
CA GLY A 57 1.49 1.11 8.97
C GLY A 57 1.62 2.57 8.57
N GLY A 58 2.70 2.96 7.91
CA GLY A 58 2.83 4.29 7.30
C GLY A 58 1.95 4.47 6.07
N ALA A 59 1.47 3.38 5.45
CA ALA A 59 0.64 3.44 4.24
C ALA A 59 -0.80 3.94 4.46
N ARG A 60 -1.28 4.00 5.70
CA ARG A 60 -2.66 4.37 6.07
C ARG A 60 -2.82 5.81 6.57
N ALA A 61 -1.73 6.54 6.80
CA ALA A 61 -1.77 7.90 7.36
C ALA A 61 -0.76 8.80 6.66
N GLU A 62 -1.16 10.04 6.37
CA GLU A 62 -0.38 11.08 5.70
C GLU A 62 0.94 11.41 6.42
N PHE A 63 1.02 11.16 7.73
CA PHE A 63 2.24 11.26 8.53
C PHE A 63 2.05 10.50 9.85
N VAL A 64 2.76 9.37 10.04
CA VAL A 64 2.86 8.75 11.37
C VAL A 64 4.10 9.35 12.04
N ASP A 65 3.90 10.26 12.97
CA ASP A 65 4.95 10.76 13.85
C ASP A 65 5.46 9.58 14.70
N THR A 66 6.42 8.85 14.15
CA THR A 66 7.01 7.67 14.80
C THR A 66 7.77 8.04 16.08
N SER A 67 8.05 9.34 16.29
CA SER A 67 8.54 9.89 17.55
C SER A 67 7.54 9.72 18.70
N LYS A 68 6.24 9.49 18.41
CA LYS A 68 5.22 9.13 19.42
C LYS A 68 5.07 7.62 19.66
N LEU A 69 5.71 6.76 18.85
CA LEU A 69 5.80 5.32 19.13
C LEU A 69 6.94 5.10 20.14
N VAL A 70 6.68 5.46 21.41
CA VAL A 70 7.58 5.20 22.53
C VAL A 70 7.63 3.69 22.79
N GLY A 71 8.53 3.02 22.06
CA GLY A 71 8.79 1.59 22.16
C GLY A 71 10.13 1.18 21.55
N GLY A 72 11.04 2.14 21.35
CA GLY A 72 12.41 1.85 20.94
C GLY A 72 13.12 1.10 22.07
N ARG A 73 13.38 -0.19 21.84
CA ARG A 73 14.33 -0.96 22.64
C ARG A 73 15.69 -0.32 22.40
N GLU A 74 16.20 0.43 23.37
CA GLU A 74 17.58 0.91 23.33
C GLU A 74 18.52 -0.27 23.02
N PRO A 75 19.53 -0.10 22.15
CA PRO A 75 20.59 -1.08 22.06
C PRO A 75 21.33 -1.10 23.39
N ILE A 76 21.24 -2.21 24.11
CA ILE A 76 22.09 -2.54 25.26
C ILE A 76 23.55 -2.45 24.79
N ARG A 77 24.29 -1.49 25.37
CA ARG A 77 25.73 -1.28 25.18
C ARG A 77 26.54 -2.49 25.63
#